data_AF-A0A6H1RF45-F1
#
_entry.id   AF-A0A6H1RF45-F1
#
_cell.length_a   1.000
_cell.length_b   1.000
_cell.length_c   1.000
_cell.angle_alpha   90.00
_cell.angle_beta   90.00
_cell.angle_gamma   90.00
#
_symmetry.space_group_name_H-M   'P 1'
#
loop_
_entity.id
_entity.type
_entity.pdbx_description
1 polymer ?
#
loop_
_entity_poly.entity_id
_entity_poly.type
_entity_poly.pdbx_seq_one_letter_code
_entity_poly.pdbx_strand_id
1 'polypeptide(L)'
;MVNNTDDDHPTDRHHASALRILENGPHAPQCPHGHGPLTTVTDHDAPTGVVMVCQQCGHRRDMEVTMLRTLLNPDHTSFDQPLAIPAEHPSVTETAEIPRVRPEDTAREPLGKITAGETTRDDLADADDTYFDSPNQPTTPPRGHQPDGTIRTTGWLQLGKIPISSGLWATLTGTALGLALIDLHAWLPLILPAAAFAAWFATIRWLRPASAATNVEQVNANELLPGDAVRIYGPIGPVGIVDQVTPANNQQVLVRFTGGTQRFLPEDARCHLVQLRN
;
A
#
# COMPACT_ATOMS: atom_id res chain seq x y z
N MET A 1 -36.63 -51.71 -14.05
CA MET A 1 -35.62 -51.46 -12.98
C MET A 1 -34.24 -51.52 -13.61
N VAL A 2 -33.70 -50.38 -14.04
CA VAL A 2 -32.29 -49.95 -13.87
C VAL A 2 -32.36 -48.42 -14.04
N ASN A 3 -32.13 -47.69 -12.97
CA ASN A 3 -31.96 -46.23 -12.98
C ASN A 3 -30.53 -45.94 -13.44
N ASN A 4 -30.35 -45.19 -14.53
CA ASN A 4 -29.10 -44.48 -14.78
C ASN A 4 -29.31 -43.04 -14.33
N THR A 5 -28.68 -42.72 -13.20
CA THR A 5 -28.48 -41.39 -12.65
C THR A 5 -27.54 -40.60 -13.55
N ASP A 6 -28.07 -39.53 -14.14
CA ASP A 6 -27.28 -38.44 -14.72
C ASP A 6 -26.57 -37.70 -13.58
N ASP A 7 -25.27 -37.95 -13.43
CA ASP A 7 -24.37 -37.15 -12.60
C ASP A 7 -23.97 -35.88 -13.37
N ASP A 8 -24.85 -34.88 -13.37
CA ASP A 8 -24.54 -33.51 -13.78
C ASP A 8 -23.60 -32.89 -12.74
N HIS A 9 -22.28 -32.95 -12.96
CA HIS A 9 -21.28 -32.25 -12.16
C HIS A 9 -21.22 -30.76 -12.54
N PRO A 10 -21.62 -29.83 -11.66
CA PRO A 10 -21.71 -28.39 -11.97
C PRO A 10 -20.37 -27.63 -11.91
N THR A 11 -19.22 -28.29 -12.06
CA THR A 11 -17.89 -27.68 -11.78
C THR A 11 -17.20 -26.99 -12.96
N ASP A 12 -17.70 -27.08 -14.19
CA ASP A 12 -16.84 -26.77 -15.37
C ASP A 12 -16.94 -25.32 -15.91
N ARG A 13 -17.97 -24.54 -15.52
CA ARG A 13 -18.16 -23.20 -16.10
C ARG A 13 -17.21 -22.13 -15.59
N HIS A 14 -16.70 -22.27 -14.35
CA HIS A 14 -15.78 -21.29 -13.77
C HIS A 14 -14.33 -21.49 -14.24
N HIS A 15 -13.91 -22.73 -14.52
CA HIS A 15 -12.58 -23.02 -15.04
C HIS A 15 -12.35 -22.46 -16.45
N ALA A 16 -13.38 -22.47 -17.29
CA ALA A 16 -13.31 -21.90 -18.63
C ALA A 16 -13.12 -20.37 -18.65
N SER A 17 -13.51 -19.66 -17.59
CA SER A 17 -13.45 -18.19 -17.55
C SER A 17 -12.02 -17.67 -17.35
N ALA A 18 -11.25 -18.28 -16.45
CA ALA A 18 -9.90 -17.83 -16.11
C ALA A 18 -8.90 -18.06 -17.26
N LEU A 19 -8.98 -19.22 -17.92
CA LEU A 19 -8.12 -19.52 -19.09
C LEU A 19 -8.42 -18.59 -20.27
N ARG A 20 -9.69 -18.22 -20.45
CA ARG A 20 -10.10 -17.31 -21.52
C ARG A 20 -9.55 -15.88 -21.35
N ILE A 21 -9.30 -15.45 -20.11
CA ILE A 21 -8.64 -14.17 -19.81
C ILE A 21 -7.16 -14.22 -20.20
N LEU A 22 -6.49 -15.36 -20.02
CA LEU A 22 -5.10 -15.52 -20.46
C LEU A 22 -4.96 -15.49 -21.98
N GLU A 23 -5.92 -16.06 -22.70
CA GLU A 23 -5.87 -16.14 -24.16
C GLU A 23 -6.17 -14.80 -24.84
N ASN A 24 -7.04 -13.98 -24.24
CA ASN A 24 -7.56 -12.77 -24.87
C ASN A 24 -7.22 -11.47 -24.12
N GLY A 25 -6.49 -11.55 -23.01
CA GLY A 25 -6.10 -10.39 -22.21
C GLY A 25 -4.98 -9.58 -22.87
N PRO A 26 -4.81 -8.29 -22.48
CA PRO A 26 -3.74 -7.43 -22.99
C PRO A 26 -2.33 -7.92 -22.64
N HIS A 27 -2.22 -8.88 -21.71
CA HIS A 27 -0.97 -9.51 -21.29
C HIS A 27 -0.88 -10.98 -21.70
N ALA A 28 -1.64 -11.41 -22.71
CA ALA A 28 -1.58 -12.76 -23.24
C ALA A 28 -0.16 -13.11 -23.69
N PRO A 29 0.44 -14.23 -23.23
CA PRO A 29 1.77 -14.65 -23.64
C PRO A 29 1.88 -14.78 -25.16
N GLN A 30 2.85 -14.09 -25.75
CA GLN A 30 3.05 -14.05 -27.20
C GLN A 30 4.03 -15.15 -27.64
N CYS A 31 3.82 -15.68 -28.84
CA CYS A 31 4.77 -16.58 -29.48
C CYS A 31 6.08 -15.83 -29.78
N PRO A 32 7.26 -16.39 -29.44
CA PRO A 32 8.55 -15.73 -29.69
C PRO A 32 8.85 -15.52 -31.18
N HIS A 33 8.14 -16.23 -32.06
CA HIS A 33 8.21 -16.08 -33.51
C HIS A 33 7.23 -15.05 -34.10
N GLY A 34 6.44 -14.33 -33.28
CA GLY A 34 5.57 -13.25 -33.75
C GLY A 34 4.20 -13.67 -34.31
N HIS A 35 3.80 -14.93 -34.13
CA HIS A 35 2.53 -15.48 -34.61
C HIS A 35 1.28 -15.06 -33.79
N GLY A 36 1.46 -14.21 -32.78
CA GLY A 36 0.40 -13.78 -31.87
C GLY A 36 0.32 -14.56 -30.55
N PRO A 37 -0.80 -14.46 -29.83
CA PRO A 37 -0.95 -15.06 -28.50
C PRO A 37 -0.97 -16.58 -28.55
N LEU A 38 -0.43 -17.20 -27.50
CA LEU A 38 -0.47 -18.65 -27.32
C LEU A 38 -1.86 -19.07 -26.82
N THR A 39 -2.35 -20.22 -27.28
CA THR A 39 -3.63 -20.82 -26.85
C THR A 39 -3.39 -21.92 -25.83
N THR A 40 -4.27 -22.06 -24.85
CA THR A 40 -4.18 -23.11 -23.83
C THR A 40 -4.71 -24.44 -24.39
N VAL A 41 -3.96 -25.52 -24.16
CA VAL A 41 -4.32 -26.88 -24.58
C VAL A 41 -4.07 -27.82 -23.40
N THR A 42 -4.99 -28.76 -23.17
CA THR A 42 -4.80 -29.81 -22.16
C THR A 42 -3.71 -30.77 -22.61
N ASP A 43 -2.74 -31.00 -21.74
CA ASP A 43 -1.62 -31.89 -22.00
C ASP A 43 -1.29 -32.70 -20.75
N HIS A 44 -1.42 -34.02 -20.85
CA HIS A 44 -1.20 -34.93 -19.73
C HIS A 44 0.27 -35.10 -19.36
N ASP A 45 1.19 -34.74 -20.27
CA ASP A 45 2.63 -34.79 -20.00
C ASP A 45 3.14 -33.53 -19.27
N ALA A 46 2.31 -32.48 -19.21
CA ALA A 46 2.65 -31.25 -18.53
C ALA A 46 2.40 -31.34 -17.02
N PRO A 47 3.30 -30.81 -16.15
CA PRO A 47 3.15 -30.89 -14.69
C PRO A 47 1.83 -30.32 -14.14
N THR A 48 1.20 -29.42 -14.90
CA THR A 48 -0.02 -28.70 -14.54
C THR A 48 -1.26 -29.20 -15.28
N GLY A 49 -1.10 -30.17 -16.21
CA GLY A 49 -2.16 -30.65 -17.09
C GLY A 49 -2.52 -29.70 -18.25
N VAL A 50 -1.88 -28.54 -18.36
CA VAL A 50 -2.17 -27.52 -19.37
C VAL A 50 -0.87 -26.87 -19.87
N VAL A 51 -0.75 -26.71 -21.19
CA VAL A 51 0.35 -25.99 -21.85
C VAL A 51 -0.18 -24.89 -22.75
N MET A 52 0.65 -23.89 -23.01
CA MET A 52 0.36 -22.85 -23.99
C MET A 52 1.08 -23.18 -25.30
N VAL A 53 0.34 -23.27 -26.40
CA VAL A 53 0.85 -23.68 -27.71
C VAL A 53 0.54 -22.62 -28.75
N CYS A 54 1.52 -22.32 -29.61
CA CYS A 54 1.29 -21.53 -30.82
C CYS A 54 0.67 -22.41 -31.89
N GLN A 55 -0.54 -22.09 -32.33
CA GLN A 55 -1.26 -22.85 -33.37
C GLN A 55 -0.57 -22.82 -34.75
N GLN A 56 0.32 -21.84 -35.01
CA GLN A 56 0.99 -21.69 -36.30
C GLN A 56 2.31 -22.46 -36.40
N CYS A 57 3.15 -22.41 -35.36
CA CYS A 57 4.49 -23.01 -35.40
C CYS A 57 4.71 -24.16 -34.42
N GLY A 58 3.72 -24.47 -33.58
CA GLY A 58 3.82 -25.54 -32.59
C GLY A 58 4.74 -25.22 -31.41
N HIS A 59 5.23 -23.98 -31.28
CA HIS A 59 6.00 -23.58 -30.10
C HIS A 59 5.21 -23.82 -28.82
N ARG A 60 5.83 -24.51 -27.86
CA ARG A 60 5.25 -24.92 -26.59
C ARG A 60 5.90 -24.16 -25.44
N ARG A 61 5.07 -23.69 -24.51
CA ARG A 61 5.49 -23.08 -23.26
C ARG A 61 4.72 -23.71 -22.10
N ASP A 62 5.46 -24.29 -21.17
CA ASP A 62 4.87 -24.84 -19.95
C ASP A 62 4.31 -23.72 -19.08
N MET A 63 3.14 -23.95 -18.49
CA MET A 63 2.58 -23.04 -17.50
C MET A 63 3.29 -23.27 -16.17
N GLU A 64 3.99 -22.26 -15.68
CA GLU A 64 4.56 -22.30 -14.34
C GLU A 64 3.44 -22.44 -13.30
N VAL A 65 3.65 -23.34 -12.33
CA VAL A 65 2.70 -23.59 -11.22
C VAL A 65 2.39 -22.30 -10.46
N THR A 66 3.36 -21.39 -10.37
CA THR A 66 3.22 -20.08 -9.73
C THR A 66 2.22 -19.20 -10.47
N MET A 67 2.29 -19.17 -11.81
CA MET A 67 1.38 -18.39 -12.66
C MET A 67 -0.05 -18.94 -12.56
N LEU A 68 -0.21 -20.26 -12.52
CA LEU A 68 -1.50 -20.92 -12.26
C LEU A 68 -2.07 -20.60 -10.89
N ARG A 69 -1.25 -20.58 -9.84
CA ARG A 69 -1.72 -20.22 -8.49
C ARG A 69 -2.23 -18.79 -8.43
N THR A 70 -1.57 -17.86 -9.09
CA THR A 70 -2.03 -16.47 -9.18
C THR A 70 -3.36 -16.35 -9.92
N LEU A 71 -3.60 -17.18 -10.94
CA LEU A 71 -4.83 -17.14 -11.73
C LEU A 71 -6.00 -17.88 -11.06
N LEU A 72 -5.71 -18.99 -10.39
CA LEU A 72 -6.72 -19.79 -9.68
C LEU A 72 -7.03 -19.23 -8.29
N ASN A 73 -6.20 -18.33 -7.77
CA ASN A 73 -6.37 -17.72 -6.46
C ASN A 73 -5.89 -16.25 -6.44
N PRO A 74 -6.58 -15.35 -7.17
CA PRO A 74 -6.16 -13.95 -7.31
C PRO A 74 -6.13 -13.19 -5.98
N ASP A 75 -6.82 -13.69 -4.95
CA ASP A 75 -6.89 -13.08 -3.62
C ASP A 75 -5.67 -13.40 -2.72
N HIS A 76 -4.72 -14.25 -3.16
CA HIS A 76 -3.67 -14.78 -2.28
C HIS A 76 -2.22 -14.74 -2.80
N THR A 77 -1.91 -14.11 -3.94
CA THR A 77 -0.51 -13.98 -4.38
C THR A 77 -0.11 -12.52 -4.63
N SER A 78 0.64 -11.95 -3.69
CA SER A 78 1.54 -10.83 -3.95
C SER A 78 2.64 -11.31 -4.92
N PHE A 79 2.87 -10.54 -5.98
CA PHE A 79 3.88 -10.80 -7.01
C PHE A 79 5.33 -10.57 -6.54
N ASP A 80 5.57 -10.23 -5.27
CA ASP A 80 6.85 -9.70 -4.77
C ASP A 80 7.74 -10.73 -4.06
N GLN A 81 7.60 -12.03 -4.32
CA GLN A 81 8.52 -13.01 -3.74
C GLN A 81 9.69 -13.27 -4.70
N PRO A 82 10.90 -12.71 -4.48
CA PRO A 82 12.04 -12.98 -5.34
C PRO A 82 12.42 -14.46 -5.27
N LEU A 83 12.68 -15.03 -6.45
CA LEU A 83 13.22 -16.38 -6.62
C LEU A 83 14.46 -16.56 -5.72
N ALA A 84 14.39 -17.54 -4.81
CA ALA A 84 15.52 -17.92 -3.98
C ALA A 84 16.65 -18.48 -4.86
N ILE A 85 17.75 -17.74 -4.95
CA ILE A 85 18.99 -18.20 -5.58
C ILE A 85 19.74 -19.06 -4.53
N PRO A 86 20.24 -20.27 -4.87
CA PRO A 86 21.02 -21.08 -3.95
C PRO A 86 22.31 -20.35 -3.55
N ALA A 87 22.59 -20.32 -2.25
CA ALA A 87 23.76 -19.68 -1.68
C ALA A 87 25.02 -20.54 -1.84
N GLU A 88 26.01 -20.03 -2.56
CA GLU A 88 27.41 -20.42 -2.41
C GLU A 88 28.25 -19.19 -2.01
N HIS A 89 28.93 -19.32 -0.87
CA HIS A 89 29.91 -18.35 -0.35
C HIS A 89 31.16 -18.30 -1.25
N PRO A 90 31.86 -17.16 -1.31
CA PRO A 90 32.99 -16.98 -0.39
C PRO A 90 33.17 -15.58 0.20
N SER A 91 33.81 -15.61 1.36
CA SER A 91 34.38 -14.56 2.21
C SER A 91 35.29 -13.56 1.49
N VAL A 92 35.11 -12.25 1.79
CA VAL A 92 36.19 -11.26 1.74
C VAL A 92 36.07 -10.30 2.92
N THR A 93 37.16 -10.26 3.67
CA THR A 93 37.52 -9.35 4.76
C THR A 93 38.00 -8.02 4.17
N GLU A 94 37.49 -6.86 4.59
CA GLU A 94 38.33 -5.70 4.92
C GLU A 94 37.57 -4.53 5.53
N THR A 95 38.28 -3.89 6.45
CA THR A 95 37.90 -2.85 7.40
C THR A 95 38.09 -1.47 6.78
N ALA A 96 37.15 -0.54 6.97
CA ALA A 96 37.46 0.89 6.94
C ALA A 96 36.58 1.69 7.92
N GLU A 97 37.27 2.45 8.74
CA GLU A 97 36.86 3.21 9.91
C GLU A 97 36.21 4.55 9.47
N ILE A 98 35.01 4.88 9.97
CA ILE A 98 34.31 6.14 9.68
C ILE A 98 34.51 7.13 10.84
N PRO A 99 34.96 8.38 10.60
CA PRO A 99 35.22 9.34 11.67
C PRO A 99 33.95 9.83 12.38
N ARG A 100 34.05 9.93 13.72
CA ARG A 100 33.09 10.58 14.62
C ARG A 100 32.91 12.06 14.27
N VAL A 101 31.65 12.47 14.05
CA VAL A 101 31.24 13.89 14.01
C VAL A 101 30.81 14.33 15.41
N ARG A 102 31.35 15.48 15.88
CA ARG A 102 30.99 16.13 17.15
C ARG A 102 29.66 16.90 17.03
N PRO A 103 28.86 16.98 18.12
CA PRO A 103 27.65 17.80 18.20
C PRO A 103 27.90 19.13 18.94
N GLU A 104 27.60 20.26 18.31
CA GLU A 104 27.45 21.59 18.94
C GLU A 104 26.25 22.26 18.24
N ASP A 105 25.09 22.42 18.90
CA ASP A 105 24.61 23.67 19.53
C ASP A 105 24.62 24.86 18.55
N THR A 106 23.56 25.63 18.27
CA THR A 106 22.41 26.09 19.05
C THR A 106 21.46 26.87 18.12
N ALA A 107 20.25 27.17 18.62
CA ALA A 107 19.39 28.33 18.31
C ALA A 107 18.04 28.04 17.63
N ARG A 108 17.01 28.15 18.47
CA ARG A 108 15.61 28.45 18.13
C ARG A 108 15.50 29.79 17.40
N GLU A 109 14.59 29.89 16.44
CA GLU A 109 13.79 31.09 16.18
C GLU A 109 12.46 30.71 15.45
N PRO A 110 11.45 31.60 15.40
CA PRO A 110 10.11 31.28 15.91
C PRO A 110 9.05 31.07 14.81
N LEU A 111 7.88 30.65 15.29
CA LEU A 111 6.60 30.48 14.61
C LEU A 111 6.27 31.63 13.63
N GLY A 112 6.63 31.46 12.36
CA GLY A 112 6.17 32.29 11.26
C GLY A 112 4.82 31.79 10.76
N LYS A 113 3.79 32.65 10.83
CA LYS A 113 2.52 32.51 10.11
C LYS A 113 2.76 32.01 8.69
N ILE A 114 2.26 30.82 8.37
CA ILE A 114 2.14 30.36 6.99
C ILE A 114 0.98 31.15 6.39
N THR A 115 1.32 32.23 5.70
CA THR A 115 0.45 32.81 4.68
C THR A 115 0.29 31.75 3.59
N ALA A 116 -0.95 31.44 3.22
CA ALA A 116 -1.25 30.53 2.13
C ALA A 116 -0.64 31.08 0.83
N GLY A 117 0.49 30.49 0.42
CA GLY A 117 0.96 30.60 -0.94
C GLY A 117 0.12 29.64 -1.77
N GLU A 118 -0.89 30.20 -2.42
CA GLU A 118 -1.66 29.53 -3.48
C GLU A 118 -0.65 29.15 -4.58
N THR A 119 -0.19 27.90 -4.54
CA THR A 119 0.67 27.32 -5.58
C THR A 119 -0.30 26.62 -6.51
N THR A 120 -0.78 27.36 -7.50
CA THR A 120 -1.70 26.84 -8.52
C THR A 120 -0.93 25.85 -9.38
N ARG A 121 -1.52 24.66 -9.58
CA ARG A 121 -0.96 23.53 -10.34
C ARG A 121 -0.53 23.88 -11.77
N ASP A 122 -1.05 24.97 -12.33
CA ASP A 122 -0.74 25.46 -13.68
C ASP A 122 0.66 26.09 -13.79
N ASP A 123 1.28 26.52 -12.69
CA ASP A 123 2.64 27.11 -12.73
C ASP A 123 3.77 26.07 -12.85
N LEU A 124 3.44 24.77 -12.82
CA LEU A 124 4.39 23.67 -13.00
C LEU A 124 4.53 23.22 -14.47
N ALA A 125 3.69 23.73 -15.38
CA ALA A 125 3.74 23.35 -16.80
C ALA A 125 4.82 24.10 -17.60
N ASP A 126 5.36 25.20 -17.09
CA ASP A 126 6.36 26.06 -17.77
C ASP A 126 7.78 25.92 -17.16
N ALA A 127 7.99 24.94 -16.27
CA ALA A 127 9.30 24.62 -15.68
C ALA A 127 9.98 23.40 -16.34
N ASP A 128 9.60 23.11 -17.59
CA ASP A 128 10.20 22.07 -18.42
C ASP A 128 11.52 22.61 -18.98
N ASP A 129 12.66 22.24 -18.36
CA ASP A 129 13.98 22.01 -19.01
C ASP A 129 15.22 22.07 -18.09
N THR A 130 15.12 22.35 -16.78
CA THR A 130 16.33 22.41 -15.91
C THR A 130 16.35 21.52 -14.68
N TYR A 131 15.38 20.61 -14.51
CA TYR A 131 15.33 19.71 -13.35
C TYR A 131 15.32 18.25 -13.76
N PHE A 132 16.39 17.79 -14.42
CA PHE A 132 16.68 16.37 -14.60
C PHE A 132 18.04 16.05 -13.97
N ASP A 133 18.09 14.89 -13.29
CA ASP A 133 19.24 14.24 -12.67
C ASP A 133 19.47 14.49 -11.16
N SER A 134 18.38 14.49 -10.38
CA SER A 134 18.47 13.84 -9.05
C SER A 134 18.18 12.35 -9.26
N PRO A 135 19.18 11.45 -9.12
CA PRO A 135 18.95 10.02 -9.26
C PRO A 135 17.86 9.63 -8.26
N ASN A 136 16.86 8.86 -8.74
CA ASN A 136 15.80 8.23 -7.95
C ASN A 136 16.40 7.67 -6.65
N GLN A 137 16.47 8.48 -5.61
CA GLN A 137 16.94 8.03 -4.32
C GLN A 137 15.88 7.03 -3.89
N PRO A 138 16.24 5.76 -3.67
CA PRO A 138 15.25 4.75 -3.29
C PRO A 138 14.56 5.27 -2.04
N THR A 139 13.33 5.76 -2.22
CA THR A 139 12.50 6.28 -1.16
C THR A 139 12.35 5.09 -0.23
N THR A 140 12.97 5.18 0.94
CA THR A 140 12.89 4.09 1.92
C THR A 140 11.40 3.76 2.07
N PRO A 141 10.99 2.49 1.94
CA PRO A 141 9.56 2.17 1.91
C PRO A 141 8.90 2.73 3.17
N PRO A 142 7.75 3.42 3.03
CA PRO A 142 7.15 4.13 4.14
C PRO A 142 6.84 3.17 5.29
N ARG A 143 7.14 3.63 6.50
CA ARG A 143 6.95 2.80 7.70
C ARG A 143 5.46 2.57 7.95
N GLY A 144 5.12 1.36 8.40
CA GLY A 144 3.76 1.03 8.80
C GLY A 144 2.82 0.67 7.65
N HIS A 145 3.36 0.18 6.52
CA HIS A 145 2.58 -0.53 5.52
C HIS A 145 1.82 -1.72 6.14
N GLN A 146 0.54 -1.80 5.83
CA GLN A 146 -0.33 -2.91 6.20
C GLN A 146 -0.51 -3.87 5.01
N PRO A 147 -0.95 -5.12 5.26
CA PRO A 147 -1.21 -6.09 4.19
C PRO A 147 -2.27 -5.65 3.17
N ASP A 148 -3.16 -4.73 3.56
CA ASP A 148 -4.18 -4.14 2.68
C ASP A 148 -3.64 -2.97 1.83
N GLY A 149 -2.32 -2.72 1.93
CA GLY A 149 -1.52 -1.68 1.29
C GLY A 149 -1.75 -0.27 1.83
N THR A 150 -2.53 -0.12 2.90
CA THR A 150 -2.64 1.16 3.61
C THR A 150 -1.41 1.42 4.48
N ILE A 151 -1.12 2.69 4.69
CA ILE A 151 0.01 3.16 5.49
C ILE A 151 -0.54 3.75 6.78
N ARG A 152 -0.11 3.20 7.92
CA ARG A 152 -0.47 3.74 9.24
C ARG A 152 0.21 5.10 9.43
N THR A 153 -0.59 6.12 9.73
CA THR A 153 -0.08 7.43 10.14
C THR A 153 -0.16 7.59 11.64
N THR A 154 0.84 8.24 12.26
CA THR A 154 0.84 8.50 13.70
C THR A 154 -0.33 9.38 14.14
N GLY A 155 -0.78 9.18 15.39
CA GLY A 155 -1.37 10.28 16.17
C GLY A 155 -2.88 10.26 16.38
N TRP A 156 -3.66 9.44 15.67
CA TRP A 156 -5.12 9.58 15.70
C TRP A 156 -5.87 8.26 15.81
N LEU A 157 -6.89 8.26 16.67
CA LEU A 157 -7.90 7.23 16.85
C LEU A 157 -9.22 7.82 16.32
N GLN A 158 -9.89 7.11 15.44
CA GLN A 158 -11.15 7.57 14.87
C GLN A 158 -12.32 6.92 15.61
N LEU A 159 -13.17 7.72 16.23
CA LEU A 159 -14.43 7.28 16.83
C LEU A 159 -15.58 7.81 15.96
N GLY A 160 -16.06 6.99 15.03
CA GLY A 160 -17.03 7.40 14.02
C GLY A 160 -16.45 8.44 13.05
N LYS A 161 -17.01 9.64 13.03
CA LYS A 161 -16.53 10.77 12.20
C LYS A 161 -15.56 11.70 12.93
N ILE A 162 -15.34 11.49 14.23
CA ILE A 162 -14.55 12.41 15.06
C ILE A 162 -13.12 11.85 15.16
N PRO A 163 -12.13 12.58 14.63
CA PRO A 163 -10.75 12.24 14.86
C PRO A 163 -10.35 12.65 16.27
N ILE A 164 -9.77 11.73 17.04
CA ILE A 164 -9.31 12.01 18.39
C ILE A 164 -7.83 11.65 18.51
N SER A 165 -7.03 12.53 19.09
CA SER A 165 -5.62 12.24 19.34
C SER A 165 -5.48 11.06 20.29
N SER A 166 -4.82 9.98 19.86
CA SER A 166 -4.62 8.81 20.72
C SER A 166 -3.68 9.12 21.90
N GLY A 167 -2.73 10.05 21.71
CA GLY A 167 -1.89 10.55 22.79
C GLY A 167 -2.68 11.35 23.82
N LEU A 168 -3.67 12.14 23.40
CA LEU A 168 -4.57 12.84 24.32
C LEU A 168 -5.35 11.85 25.19
N TRP A 169 -5.88 10.79 24.60
CA TRP A 169 -6.55 9.73 25.36
C TRP A 169 -5.62 9.08 26.38
N ALA A 170 -4.39 8.76 26.00
CA ALA A 170 -3.40 8.20 26.93
C ALA A 170 -3.17 9.15 28.13
N THR A 171 -2.99 10.44 27.88
CA THR A 171 -2.84 11.45 28.94
C THR A 171 -4.09 11.53 29.82
N LEU A 172 -5.29 11.60 29.22
CA LEU A 172 -6.55 11.66 29.96
C LEU A 172 -6.77 10.41 30.83
N THR A 173 -6.45 9.23 30.32
CA THR A 173 -6.50 7.98 31.11
C THR A 173 -5.51 8.03 32.26
N GLY A 174 -4.29 8.50 32.04
CA GLY A 174 -3.29 8.71 33.09
C GLY A 174 -3.75 9.71 34.16
N THR A 175 -4.39 10.83 33.75
CA THR A 175 -4.97 11.82 34.66
C THR A 175 -6.12 11.23 35.47
N ALA A 176 -7.05 10.54 34.84
CA ALA A 176 -8.18 9.91 35.52
C ALA A 176 -7.70 8.89 36.56
N LEU A 177 -6.71 8.06 36.20
CA LEU A 177 -6.10 7.10 37.11
C LEU A 177 -5.36 7.81 38.26
N GLY A 178 -4.63 8.89 37.98
CA GLY A 178 -3.94 9.66 39.02
C GLY A 178 -4.88 10.33 40.00
N LEU A 179 -6.00 10.88 39.53
CA LEU A 179 -7.05 11.42 40.40
C LEU A 179 -7.72 10.34 41.23
N ALA A 180 -7.98 9.16 40.66
CA ALA A 180 -8.57 8.03 41.39
C ALA A 180 -7.66 7.48 42.49
N LEU A 181 -6.35 7.72 42.41
CA LEU A 181 -5.34 7.24 43.37
C LEU A 181 -4.78 8.36 44.27
N ILE A 182 -5.43 9.53 44.31
CA ILE A 182 -4.90 10.71 45.02
C ILE A 182 -4.70 10.48 46.53
N ASP A 183 -5.54 9.65 47.15
CA ASP A 183 -5.47 9.33 48.58
C ASP A 183 -4.25 8.46 48.93
N LEU A 184 -3.67 7.74 47.95
CA LEU A 184 -2.43 6.99 48.17
C LEU A 184 -1.23 7.94 48.17
N HIS A 185 -1.15 8.82 47.16
CA HIS A 185 -0.04 9.75 47.00
C HIS A 185 -0.44 11.01 46.22
N ALA A 186 -0.26 12.18 46.84
CA ALA A 186 -0.66 13.48 46.28
C ALA A 186 0.05 13.87 44.96
N TRP A 187 1.17 13.22 44.61
CA TRP A 187 1.92 13.50 43.38
C TRP A 187 1.48 12.66 42.17
N LEU A 188 0.66 11.62 42.37
CA LEU A 188 0.21 10.73 41.29
C LEU A 188 -0.55 11.44 40.15
N PRO A 189 -1.43 12.44 40.42
CA PRO A 189 -2.07 13.21 39.35
C PRO A 189 -1.10 13.94 38.42
N LEU A 190 0.14 14.20 38.87
CA LEU A 190 1.16 14.85 38.05
C LEU A 190 1.97 13.85 37.23
N ILE A 191 2.33 12.70 37.82
CA ILE A 191 3.25 11.74 37.19
C ILE A 191 2.54 10.77 36.25
N LEU A 192 1.35 10.28 36.60
CA LEU A 192 0.65 9.28 35.79
C LEU A 192 0.25 9.75 34.38
N PRO A 193 -0.18 11.01 34.14
CA PRO A 193 -0.42 11.50 32.77
C PRO A 193 0.86 11.48 31.93
N ALA A 194 1.97 11.93 32.50
CA ALA A 194 3.27 11.95 31.81
C ALA A 194 3.77 10.53 31.51
N ALA A 195 3.64 9.61 32.48
CA ALA A 195 4.01 8.21 32.29
C ALA A 195 3.13 7.52 31.24
N ALA A 196 1.82 7.74 31.26
CA ALA A 196 0.89 7.19 30.27
C ALA A 196 1.18 7.71 28.86
N PHE A 197 1.47 9.01 28.71
CA PHE A 197 1.90 9.58 27.44
C PHE A 197 3.22 9.00 26.95
N ALA A 198 4.22 8.88 27.83
CA ALA A 198 5.52 8.28 27.50
C ALA A 198 5.38 6.81 27.08
N ALA A 199 4.55 6.03 27.78
CA ALA A 199 4.26 4.64 27.42
C ALA A 199 3.55 4.53 26.06
N TRP A 200 2.57 5.39 25.80
CA TRP A 200 1.93 5.49 24.48
C TRP A 200 2.94 5.83 23.39
N PHE A 201 3.80 6.83 23.62
CA PHE A 201 4.84 7.26 22.68
C PHE A 201 5.84 6.13 22.38
N ALA A 202 6.31 5.43 23.40
CA ALA A 202 7.18 4.26 23.26
C ALA A 202 6.49 3.16 22.44
N THR A 203 5.20 2.93 22.68
CA THR A 203 4.40 1.92 21.95
C THR A 203 4.30 2.25 20.46
N ILE A 204 3.97 3.50 20.10
CA ILE A 204 3.89 3.89 18.68
C ILE A 204 5.27 3.91 18.02
N ARG A 205 6.34 4.23 18.76
CA ARG A 205 7.68 4.35 18.19
C ARG A 205 8.36 3.00 17.98
N TRP A 206 8.15 2.05 18.89
CA TRP A 206 8.91 0.78 18.90
C TRP A 206 8.07 -0.43 18.49
N LEU A 207 6.81 -0.51 18.92
CA LEU A 207 5.98 -1.69 18.64
C LEU A 207 5.20 -1.56 17.34
N ARG A 208 4.79 -0.34 16.98
CA ARG A 208 3.92 -0.09 15.83
C ARG A 208 4.36 1.16 15.07
N PRO A 209 5.54 1.11 14.41
CA PRO A 209 6.06 2.25 13.68
C PRO A 209 5.03 2.73 12.65
N ALA A 210 4.78 4.02 12.64
CA ALA A 210 3.85 4.68 11.75
C ALA A 210 4.57 5.85 11.07
N SER A 211 4.18 6.15 9.83
CA SER A 211 4.74 7.26 9.08
C SER A 211 4.13 8.58 9.52
N ALA A 212 4.91 9.66 9.44
CA ALA A 212 4.34 11.00 9.54
C ALA A 212 3.69 11.35 8.20
N ALA A 213 2.49 11.91 8.24
CA ALA A 213 1.78 12.34 7.04
C ALA A 213 1.31 13.78 7.23
N THR A 214 1.75 14.67 6.34
CA THR A 214 1.35 16.08 6.33
C THR A 214 0.35 16.28 5.20
N ASN A 215 -0.81 16.86 5.50
CA ASN A 215 -1.79 17.20 4.47
C ASN A 215 -1.25 18.37 3.65
N VAL A 216 -1.15 18.18 2.33
CA VAL A 216 -0.62 19.19 1.41
C VAL A 216 -1.78 19.98 0.82
N GLU A 217 -2.73 19.29 0.20
CA GLU A 217 -3.84 19.92 -0.52
C GLU A 217 -5.10 19.05 -0.49
N GLN A 218 -6.20 19.60 -1.02
CA GLN A 218 -7.46 18.89 -1.23
C GLN A 218 -7.75 18.80 -2.72
N VAL A 219 -7.96 17.59 -3.22
CA VAL A 219 -8.24 17.31 -4.64
C VAL A 219 -9.53 16.52 -4.74
N ASN A 220 -10.31 16.72 -5.81
CA ASN A 220 -11.54 15.97 -6.01
C ASN A 220 -11.22 14.49 -6.31
N ALA A 221 -12.13 13.58 -5.95
CA ALA A 221 -11.87 12.16 -6.10
C ALA A 221 -11.66 11.75 -7.57
N ASN A 222 -12.28 12.45 -8.52
CA ASN A 222 -12.12 12.24 -9.96
C ASN A 222 -10.81 12.79 -10.54
N GLU A 223 -10.11 13.65 -9.81
CA GLU A 223 -8.83 14.27 -10.21
C GLU A 223 -7.63 13.53 -9.63
N LEU A 224 -7.86 12.52 -8.78
CA LEU A 224 -6.80 11.69 -8.21
C LEU A 224 -6.03 10.94 -9.30
N LEU A 225 -4.70 10.94 -9.18
CA LEU A 225 -3.80 10.27 -10.10
C LEU A 225 -3.19 9.01 -9.46
N PRO A 226 -2.86 7.98 -10.26
CA PRO A 226 -2.03 6.87 -9.79
C PRO A 226 -0.72 7.37 -9.17
N GLY A 227 -0.40 6.85 -7.98
CA GLY A 227 0.75 7.27 -7.16
C GLY A 227 0.41 8.29 -6.07
N ASP A 228 -0.75 8.94 -6.13
CA ASP A 228 -1.14 9.92 -5.12
C ASP A 228 -1.35 9.27 -3.75
N ALA A 229 -0.73 9.82 -2.71
CA ALA A 229 -0.95 9.40 -1.34
C ALA A 229 -2.12 10.20 -0.74
N VAL A 230 -3.23 9.54 -0.43
CA VAL A 230 -4.46 10.18 0.08
C VAL A 230 -4.92 9.59 1.39
N ARG A 231 -5.56 10.39 2.23
CA ARG A 231 -6.23 9.89 3.44
C ARG A 231 -7.59 9.28 3.12
N ILE A 232 -7.77 8.03 3.55
CA ILE A 232 -8.93 7.20 3.19
C ILE A 232 -10.22 7.63 3.92
N TYR A 233 -10.09 8.29 5.08
CA TYR A 233 -11.22 8.57 5.99
C TYR A 233 -11.36 10.05 6.38
N GLY A 234 -10.97 10.97 5.48
CA GLY A 234 -11.05 12.42 5.70
C GLY A 234 -9.69 13.03 6.05
N PRO A 235 -9.62 14.12 6.84
CA PRO A 235 -8.36 14.85 7.06
C PRO A 235 -7.37 14.10 7.95
N ILE A 236 -7.81 12.98 8.55
CA ILE A 236 -7.09 12.17 9.53
C ILE A 236 -7.38 10.70 9.23
N GLY A 237 -6.40 9.83 9.45
CA GLY A 237 -6.53 8.38 9.27
C GLY A 237 -5.42 7.76 8.42
N PRO A 238 -5.51 6.45 8.13
CA PRO A 238 -4.55 5.77 7.27
C PRO A 238 -4.52 6.39 5.88
N VAL A 239 -3.35 6.26 5.26
CA VAL A 239 -3.07 6.77 3.93
C VAL A 239 -3.10 5.59 2.96
N GLY A 240 -3.80 5.74 1.85
CA GLY A 240 -3.73 4.82 0.72
C GLY A 240 -2.95 5.47 -0.42
N ILE A 241 -2.14 4.69 -1.12
CA ILE A 241 -1.56 5.13 -2.39
C ILE A 241 -2.55 4.74 -3.49
N VAL A 242 -2.97 5.71 -4.30
CA VAL A 242 -3.90 5.48 -5.41
C VAL A 242 -3.20 4.63 -6.46
N ASP A 243 -3.83 3.52 -6.84
CA ASP A 243 -3.37 2.64 -7.91
C ASP A 243 -4.13 2.97 -9.21
N GLN A 244 -5.45 3.09 -9.12
CA GLN A 244 -6.31 3.34 -10.27
C GLN A 244 -7.56 4.13 -9.86
N VAL A 245 -7.98 5.05 -10.70
CA VAL A 245 -9.27 5.75 -10.59
C VAL A 245 -10.10 5.43 -11.82
N THR A 246 -11.26 4.82 -11.62
CA THR A 246 -12.17 4.43 -12.70
C THR A 246 -13.52 5.13 -12.50
N PRO A 247 -14.08 5.80 -13.53
CA PRO A 247 -15.44 6.31 -13.44
C PRO A 247 -16.42 5.16 -13.21
N ALA A 248 -17.33 5.33 -12.25
CA ALA A 248 -18.41 4.42 -11.95
C ALA A 248 -19.77 5.10 -12.25
N ASN A 249 -20.86 4.34 -12.11
CA ASN A 249 -22.19 4.89 -12.33
C ASN A 249 -22.57 5.90 -11.23
N ASN A 250 -23.49 6.82 -11.54
CA ASN A 250 -24.10 7.76 -10.59
C ASN A 250 -23.14 8.81 -9.99
N GLN A 251 -22.29 9.44 -10.80
CA GLN A 251 -21.34 10.47 -10.34
C GLN A 251 -20.41 9.98 -9.22
N GLN A 252 -19.99 8.72 -9.33
CA GLN A 252 -19.06 8.10 -8.40
C GLN A 252 -17.82 7.65 -9.16
N VAL A 253 -16.70 7.62 -8.46
CA VAL A 253 -15.45 7.04 -8.92
C VAL A 253 -15.08 5.86 -8.03
N LEU A 254 -14.63 4.78 -8.66
CA LEU A 254 -13.98 3.68 -7.98
C LEU A 254 -12.48 3.98 -7.89
N VAL A 255 -12.03 4.28 -6.68
CA VAL A 255 -10.62 4.46 -6.35
C VAL A 255 -10.08 3.14 -5.81
N ARG A 256 -9.12 2.55 -6.53
CA ARG A 256 -8.35 1.39 -6.09
C ARG A 256 -7.04 1.88 -5.51
N PHE A 257 -6.65 1.31 -4.37
CA PHE A 257 -5.40 1.60 -3.70
C PHE A 257 -4.41 0.46 -3.92
N THR A 258 -3.13 0.79 -3.85
CA THR A 258 -2.06 -0.20 -3.76
C THR A 258 -2.36 -1.12 -2.58
N GLY A 259 -2.35 -2.45 -2.80
CA GLY A 259 -2.79 -3.46 -1.81
C GLY A 259 -4.22 -3.98 -1.98
N GLY A 260 -4.92 -3.56 -3.03
CA GLY A 260 -6.20 -4.16 -3.45
C GLY A 260 -7.43 -3.60 -2.76
N THR A 261 -7.27 -2.73 -1.76
CA THR A 261 -8.37 -1.98 -1.15
C THR A 261 -9.05 -1.09 -2.19
N GLN A 262 -10.38 -1.03 -2.19
CA GLN A 262 -11.15 -0.23 -3.17
C GLN A 262 -12.23 0.58 -2.47
N ARG A 263 -12.56 1.76 -3.01
CA ARG A 263 -13.65 2.61 -2.53
C ARG A 263 -14.42 3.29 -3.64
N PHE A 264 -15.73 3.32 -3.48
CA PHE A 264 -16.60 4.22 -4.22
C PHE A 264 -16.68 5.56 -3.49
N LEU A 265 -16.30 6.62 -4.18
CA LEU A 265 -16.37 8.00 -3.70
C LEU A 265 -17.22 8.81 -4.68
N PRO A 266 -18.03 9.77 -4.21
CA PRO A 266 -18.58 10.80 -5.10
C PRO A 266 -17.47 11.49 -5.90
N GLU A 267 -17.71 11.82 -7.16
CA GLU A 267 -16.73 12.51 -8.03
C GLU A 267 -16.21 13.81 -7.41
N ASP A 268 -17.08 14.55 -6.72
CA ASP A 268 -16.80 15.81 -6.02
C ASP A 268 -16.28 15.63 -4.58
N ALA A 269 -16.05 14.39 -4.13
CA ALA A 269 -15.55 14.14 -2.80
C ALA A 269 -14.12 14.64 -2.65
N ARG A 270 -13.92 15.56 -1.71
CA ARG A 270 -12.61 16.13 -1.42
C ARG A 270 -11.72 15.12 -0.70
N CYS A 271 -10.64 14.72 -1.37
CA CYS A 271 -9.62 13.84 -0.85
C CYS A 271 -8.42 14.67 -0.39
N HIS A 272 -7.87 14.34 0.78
CA HIS A 272 -6.70 15.03 1.30
C HIS A 272 -5.43 14.35 0.80
N LEU A 273 -4.70 15.04 -0.08
CA LEU A 273 -3.37 14.62 -0.50
C LEU A 273 -2.39 14.82 0.66
N VAL A 274 -1.50 13.84 0.82
CA VAL A 274 -0.53 13.83 1.89
C VAL A 274 0.87 13.62 1.37
N GLN A 275 1.82 14.30 2.01
CA GLN A 275 3.22 13.99 1.88
C GLN A 275 3.63 13.07 3.04
N LEU A 276 4.13 11.89 2.71
CA LEU A 276 4.68 10.95 3.68
C LEU A 276 6.11 11.32 4.03
N ARG A 277 6.42 11.39 5.33
CA ARG A 277 7.77 11.54 5.86
C ARG A 277 8.15 10.29 6.64
N ASN A 278 9.32 9.75 6.31
CA ASN A 278 9.88 8.55 6.92
C ASN A 278 10.45 8.78 8.31
#